data_AF-A0A918EBP6-F1
#
_entry.id   AF-A0A918EBP6-F1
#
_cell.length_a   1.000
_cell.length_b   1.000
_cell.length_c   1.000
_cell.angle_alpha   90.00
_cell.angle_beta   90.00
_cell.angle_gamma   90.00
#
_symmetry.space_group_name_H-M   'P 1'
#
loop_
_entity.id
_entity.type
_entity.pdbx_description
1 polymer ?
#
loop_
_entity_poly.entity_id
_entity_poly.type
_entity_poly.pdbx_seq_one_letter_code
_entity_poly.pdbx_strand_id
1 'polypeptide(L)'
;MVERKSVLLRLDPAVHDALTRWANDELRSTNAQIEFLLRRALAEAGRLPSGAADQPRRGRPRKSANGDRDSGSSGGTAERVTRSSAKSAEESAGRSTEEAP
;
A
#
# COMPACT_ATOMS: atom_id res chain seq x y z
N MET A 1 5.22 -15.32 0.97
CA MET A 1 5.50 -14.05 0.28
C MET A 1 6.68 -13.42 0.99
N VAL A 2 7.62 -12.81 0.26
CA VAL A 2 8.70 -12.05 0.91
C VAL A 2 8.06 -10.83 1.58
N GLU A 3 8.23 -10.71 2.89
CA GLU A 3 7.71 -9.59 3.66
C GLU A 3 8.38 -8.30 3.16
N ARG A 4 7.59 -7.31 2.75
CA ARG A 4 8.12 -6.02 2.26
C ARG A 4 8.19 -5.04 3.41
N LYS A 5 9.39 -4.57 3.74
CA LYS A 5 9.59 -3.56 4.78
C LYS A 5 9.32 -2.16 4.21
N SER A 6 8.36 -1.43 4.79
CA SER A 6 8.19 0.00 4.54
C SER A 6 9.17 0.80 5.41
N VAL A 7 9.81 1.80 4.80
CA VAL A 7 10.75 2.71 5.47
C VAL A 7 10.42 4.13 5.03
N LEU A 8 10.40 5.06 5.99
CA LEU A 8 10.28 6.49 5.70
C LEU A 8 11.67 7.04 5.36
N LEU A 9 11.84 7.53 4.14
CA LEU A 9 13.09 8.15 3.69
C LEU A 9 12.95 9.68 3.78
N ARG A 10 13.94 10.32 4.40
CA ARG A 10 14.11 11.77 4.33
C ARG A 10 15.05 12.07 3.17
N LEU A 11 14.52 12.69 2.13
CA LEU A 11 15.27 13.04 0.93
C LEU A 11 15.09 14.53 0.66
N ASP A 12 16.11 15.15 0.08
CA ASP A 12 15.97 16.47 -0.50
C ASP A 12 14.87 16.45 -1.59
N PRO A 13 13.92 17.41 -1.60
CA PRO A 13 12.84 17.43 -2.58
C PRO A 13 13.32 17.42 -4.04
N ALA A 14 14.41 18.13 -4.36
CA ALA A 14 14.94 18.19 -5.71
C ALA A 14 15.50 16.83 -6.16
N VAL A 15 16.09 16.08 -5.23
CA VAL A 15 16.58 14.72 -5.51
C VAL A 15 15.42 13.75 -5.70
N HIS A 16 14.36 13.87 -4.89
CA HIS A 16 13.15 13.09 -5.07
C HIS A 16 12.52 13.31 -6.47
N ASP A 17 12.47 14.56 -6.91
CA ASP A 17 11.91 14.92 -8.20
C ASP A 17 12.76 14.39 -9.36
N ALA A 18 14.08 14.47 -9.25
CA ALA A 18 15.00 13.88 -10.23
C ALA A 18 14.81 12.36 -10.34
N LEU A 19 14.70 11.66 -9.21
CA LEU A 19 14.43 10.21 -9.19
C LEU A 19 13.08 9.87 -9.81
N THR A 20 12.05 10.67 -9.54
CA THR A 20 10.71 10.45 -10.09
C THR A 20 10.70 10.63 -11.61
N ARG A 21 11.37 11.67 -12.14
CA ARG A 21 11.51 11.88 -13.58
C ARG A 21 12.25 10.72 -14.24
N TRP A 22 13.38 10.30 -13.68
CA TRP A 22 14.15 9.18 -14.22
C TRP A 22 13.35 7.86 -14.19
N ALA A 23 12.59 7.61 -13.11
CA ALA A 23 11.71 6.44 -13.05
C ALA A 23 10.66 6.46 -14.16
N ASN A 24 10.08 7.62 -14.47
CA ASN A 24 9.10 7.77 -15.55
C ASN A 24 9.73 7.50 -16.92
N ASP A 25 10.95 7.99 -17.17
CA ASP A 25 11.67 7.76 -18.43
C ASP A 25 11.93 6.26 -18.66
N GLU A 26 12.15 5.50 -17.58
CA GLU A 26 12.36 4.05 -17.63
C GLU A 26 11.07 3.21 -17.47
N LEU A 27 9.90 3.86 -17.43
CA LEU A 27 8.59 3.22 -17.22
C LEU A 27 8.52 2.37 -15.93
N ARG A 28 9.21 2.83 -14.87
CA ARG A 28 9.22 2.23 -13.53
C ARG A 28 8.46 3.11 -12.54
N SER A 29 7.98 2.52 -11.45
CA SER A 29 7.54 3.33 -10.31
C SER A 29 8.77 3.89 -9.59
N THR A 30 8.63 5.05 -8.95
CA THR A 30 9.72 5.65 -8.16
C THR A 30 10.28 4.68 -7.12
N ASN A 31 9.43 3.90 -6.45
CA ASN A 31 9.89 2.91 -5.46
C ASN A 31 10.69 1.76 -6.10
N ALA A 32 10.30 1.30 -7.30
CA ALA A 32 11.05 0.29 -8.03
C ALA A 32 12.41 0.83 -8.50
N GLN A 33 12.46 2.10 -8.91
CA GLN A 33 13.72 2.78 -9.27
C GLN A 33 14.66 2.89 -8.06
N ILE A 34 14.15 3.32 -6.92
CA ILE A 34 14.92 3.40 -5.66
C ILE A 34 15.46 2.02 -5.28
N GLU A 35 14.65 0.98 -5.33
CA GLU A 35 15.11 -0.38 -5.01
C GLU A 35 16.21 -0.86 -5.97
N PHE A 36 16.04 -0.61 -7.27
CA PHE A 36 17.06 -0.96 -8.28
C PHE A 36 18.40 -0.28 -7.98
N LEU A 37 18.37 1.03 -7.70
CA LEU A 37 19.56 1.81 -7.34
C LEU A 37 20.24 1.29 -6.09
N LEU A 38 19.48 1.00 -5.03
CA LEU A 38 20.03 0.48 -3.77
C LEU A 38 20.69 -0.88 -3.97
N ARG A 39 20.05 -1.80 -4.70
CA ARG A 39 20.63 -3.12 -5.01
C ARG A 39 21.90 -3.00 -5.83
N ARG A 40 21.90 -2.14 -6.84
CA ARG A 40 23.08 -1.86 -7.66
C ARG A 40 24.22 -1.29 -6.82
N ALA A 41 23.96 -0.28 -6.01
CA ALA A 41 24.97 0.33 -5.13
C ALA A 41 25.53 -0.68 -4.11
N LEU A 42 24.69 -1.55 -3.54
CA LEU A 42 25.12 -2.63 -2.66
C LEU A 42 25.99 -3.66 -3.39
N ALA A 43 25.64 -4.03 -4.62
CA ALA A 43 26.41 -4.95 -5.44
C ALA A 43 27.78 -4.38 -5.81
N GLU A 44 27.82 -3.12 -6.28
CA GLU A 44 29.05 -2.39 -6.61
C GLU A 44 29.96 -2.24 -5.38
N ALA A 45 29.38 -2.04 -4.19
CA ALA A 45 30.12 -2.00 -2.93
C ALA A 45 30.53 -3.39 -2.39
N GLY A 46 30.14 -4.49 -3.03
CA GLY A 46 30.39 -5.85 -2.54
C GLY A 46 29.63 -6.21 -1.26
N ARG A 47 28.53 -5.51 -0.96
CA ARG A 47 27.72 -5.64 0.26
C ARG A 47 26.33 -6.23 0.02
N LEU A 48 26.04 -6.69 -1.20
CA LEU A 48 24.76 -7.31 -1.50
C LEU A 48 24.62 -8.65 -0.74
N PRO A 49 23.58 -8.85 0.08
CA PRO A 49 23.38 -10.12 0.80
C PRO A 49 23.12 -11.28 -0.17
N SER A 50 23.72 -12.45 0.09
CA SER A 50 23.54 -13.66 -0.72
C SER A 50 22.11 -14.23 -0.72
N GLY A 51 21.30 -13.88 0.28
CA GLY A 51 19.89 -14.28 0.40
C GLY A 51 18.88 -13.25 -0.10
N ALA A 52 19.31 -12.18 -0.79
CA ALA A 52 18.39 -11.17 -1.30
C ALA A 52 17.50 -11.75 -2.40
N ALA A 53 16.19 -11.82 -2.16
CA ALA A 53 15.23 -12.34 -3.14
C ALA A 53 15.25 -11.53 -4.45
N ASP A 54 15.05 -12.23 -5.58
CA ASP A 54 14.96 -11.63 -6.91
C ASP A 54 13.84 -10.59 -6.99
N GLN A 55 14.03 -9.58 -7.85
CA GLN A 55 12.97 -8.59 -8.10
C GLN A 55 11.76 -9.29 -8.75
N PRO A 56 10.56 -9.19 -8.15
CA PRO A 56 9.37 -9.83 -8.71
C PRO A 56 9.07 -9.24 -10.09
N ARG A 57 8.85 -10.13 -11.07
CA ARG A 57 8.52 -9.73 -12.45
C ARG A 57 7.22 -8.93 -12.49
N ARG A 58 7.15 -7.94 -13.38
CA ARG A 58 5.94 -7.14 -13.63
C ARG A 58 4.77 -8.06 -14.03
N GLY A 59 3.68 -7.99 -13.27
CA GLY A 59 2.50 -8.82 -13.49
C GLY A 59 1.86 -9.27 -12.18
N ARG A 60 0.57 -9.62 -12.26
CA ARG A 60 -0.29 -10.05 -11.14
C ARG A 60 0.50 -10.93 -10.15
N PRO A 61 0.51 -10.62 -8.84
CA PRO A 61 1.14 -11.48 -7.86
C PRO A 61 0.60 -12.91 -8.02
N ARG A 62 1.50 -13.89 -8.07
CA ARG A 62 1.12 -15.30 -8.15
C ARG A 62 0.18 -15.60 -6.98
N LYS A 63 -1.06 -16.05 -7.27
CA LYS A 63 -1.98 -16.54 -6.25
C LYS A 63 -1.25 -17.65 -5.49
N SER A 64 -1.10 -17.50 -4.18
CA SER A 64 -0.46 -18.51 -3.33
C SER A 64 -1.17 -19.86 -3.52
N ALA A 65 -0.51 -20.80 -4.17
CA ALA A 65 -0.91 -22.20 -4.19
C ALA A 65 -0.24 -22.87 -2.99
N ASN A 66 -0.91 -22.81 -1.84
CA ASN A 66 -0.68 -23.72 -0.70
C ASN A 66 -1.96 -23.74 0.10
N GLY A 67 -2.87 -24.61 -0.34
CA GLY A 67 -4.10 -24.97 0.34
C GLY A 67 -4.35 -26.43 0.05
N ASP A 68 -3.54 -27.31 0.64
CA ASP A 68 -3.97 -28.67 0.95
C ASP A 68 -3.02 -29.32 1.97
N ARG A 69 -3.50 -29.36 3.22
CA ARG A 69 -3.28 -30.43 4.21
C ARG A 69 -4.01 -30.04 5.50
N ASP A 70 -5.27 -30.47 5.53
CA ASP A 70 -5.96 -31.12 6.66
C ASP A 70 -5.78 -30.52 8.08
N SER A 71 -6.84 -29.86 8.55
CA SER A 71 -7.30 -30.06 9.93
C SER A 71 -8.81 -29.81 9.99
N GLY A 72 -9.58 -30.90 9.98
CA GLY A 72 -11.00 -30.88 10.32
C GLY A 72 -11.27 -30.56 11.80
N SER A 73 -12.46 -30.00 12.01
CA SER A 73 -13.29 -30.04 13.24
C SER A 73 -13.03 -29.04 14.38
N SER A 74 -13.82 -27.97 14.39
CA SER A 74 -14.84 -27.61 15.42
C SER A 74 -15.19 -26.12 15.23
N GLY A 75 -16.42 -25.63 15.21
CA GLY A 75 -17.71 -26.14 15.61
C GLY A 75 -18.46 -25.00 16.30
N GLY A 76 -19.39 -24.35 15.56
CA GLY A 76 -20.44 -23.47 16.12
C GLY A 76 -20.06 -21.99 16.38
N THR A 77 -20.94 -21.00 16.33
CA THR A 77 -22.37 -20.91 16.01
C THR A 77 -22.68 -19.41 15.87
N ALA A 78 -23.67 -19.07 15.04
CA ALA A 78 -24.54 -17.90 15.18
C ALA A 78 -23.97 -16.46 15.05
N GLU A 79 -24.39 -15.84 13.94
CA GLU A 79 -25.28 -14.67 13.99
C GLU A 79 -24.67 -13.31 14.37
N ARG A 80 -24.44 -12.48 13.34
CA ARG A 80 -24.80 -11.06 13.45
C ARG A 80 -25.47 -10.60 12.16
N VAL A 81 -26.77 -10.78 12.19
CA VAL A 81 -27.78 -10.18 11.33
C VAL A 81 -27.62 -8.66 11.32
N THR A 82 -27.94 -8.16 10.13
CA THR A 82 -28.18 -6.78 9.73
C THR A 82 -29.05 -5.97 10.70
N ARG A 83 -28.80 -4.65 10.69
CA ARG A 83 -29.66 -3.48 11.00
C ARG A 83 -28.73 -2.38 11.57
N SER A 84 -28.85 -1.11 11.24
CA SER A 84 -30.01 -0.36 10.76
C SER A 84 -29.54 0.92 10.06
N SER A 85 -30.16 1.21 8.93
CA SER A 85 -30.33 2.58 8.44
C SER A 85 -31.15 3.43 9.43
N ALA A 86 -31.03 4.74 9.25
CA ALA A 86 -31.96 5.80 9.64
C ALA A 86 -31.98 6.27 11.11
N LYS A 87 -31.37 7.44 11.33
CA LYS A 87 -32.11 8.57 11.87
C LYS A 87 -31.81 9.82 11.05
N SER A 88 -32.72 10.10 10.13
CA SER A 88 -32.91 11.39 9.49
C SER A 88 -33.37 12.42 10.52
N ALA A 89 -33.14 13.69 10.18
CA ALA A 89 -33.96 14.84 10.52
C ALA A 89 -34.01 15.26 12.00
N GLU A 90 -33.22 16.28 12.32
CA GLU A 90 -33.65 17.49 13.04
C GLU A 90 -32.40 18.34 13.31
N GLU A 91 -32.06 19.27 12.41
CA GLU A 91 -31.51 20.58 12.80
C GLU A 91 -31.54 21.53 11.58
N SER A 92 -32.74 21.78 11.05
CA SER A 92 -33.00 22.86 10.10
C SER A 92 -34.21 23.67 10.57
N ALA A 93 -34.05 24.39 11.68
CA ALA A 93 -34.98 25.44 12.10
C ALA A 93 -34.29 26.36 13.10
N GLY A 94 -34.04 27.61 12.70
CA GLY A 94 -33.37 28.61 13.53
C GLY A 94 -32.85 29.79 12.71
N ARG A 95 -33.65 30.39 11.83
CA ARG A 95 -34.58 31.52 12.12
C ARG A 95 -33.98 32.82 11.60
N SER A 96 -34.60 33.29 10.52
CA SER A 96 -34.46 34.60 9.90
C SER A 96 -34.72 35.75 10.87
N THR A 97 -33.89 36.78 10.81
CA THR A 97 -34.13 38.21 11.10
C THR A 97 -32.91 38.94 10.53
N GLU A 98 -32.94 40.02 9.76
CA GLU A 98 -33.96 40.86 9.17
C GLU A 98 -33.15 41.73 8.19
N GLU A 99 -33.52 41.76 6.91
CA GLU A 99 -32.89 42.58 5.87
C GLU A 99 -33.92 43.61 5.42
N ALA A 100 -33.64 44.89 5.68
CA ALA A 100 -34.21 46.05 4.99
C ALA A 100 -33.38 47.31 5.37
N PRO A 101 -33.33 48.32 4.47
CA PRO A 101 -32.14 49.16 4.22
C PRO A 101 -31.87 50.28 5.23
#